data_AF-A0A2U3Z790-F1
#
_entry.id   AF-A0A2U3Z790-F1
#
_cell.length_a   1.000
_cell.length_b   1.000
_cell.length_c   1.000
_cell.angle_alpha   90.00
_cell.angle_beta   90.00
_cell.angle_gamma   90.00
#
_symmetry.space_group_name_H-M   'P 1'
#
loop_
_entity.id
_entity.type
_entity.pdbx_description
1 polymer ?
#
loop_
_entity_poly.entity_id
_entity_poly.type
_entity_poly.pdbx_seq_one_letter_code
_entity_poly.pdbx_strand_id
1 'polypeptide(L)'
;MGPPRPALLLLLLLLLLLGVVGVWAQDEVLENVSPSCPKGATRFKHLRKYVYNYEAESSTGVPETPDSRSATRINCKVELEVPQLCSFILRTSQCTLKEGYGFNPKGRPSLHKTKNSEEFAAAMSKYELRLAIPEEKQVLLYPEKEEPKHILNIKRGIISALLVPLETEADKQELFLDTVYGNCSSDLTVKTKKANVATGIAIERNLEKCDHFKPISTGVSPLALIKGMLRPLSALISSNQSCLYTLDPKKKHVSEAICKEQHLFLPFSSKNKYGMMTQVTQTLKLEDTPKINSRFFDEGKILYAHSCQGWEICPRHTMYHG
;
A
#
# COMPACT_ATOMS: atom_id res chain seq x y z
N MET A 1 83.94 21.75 1.08
CA MET A 1 83.62 20.38 0.62
C MET A 1 82.49 19.85 1.46
N GLY A 2 81.45 19.37 0.79
CA GLY A 2 80.19 18.87 1.35
C GLY A 2 79.05 19.09 0.35
N PRO A 3 79.00 18.34 -0.76
CA PRO A 3 77.97 18.50 -1.79
C PRO A 3 76.59 18.00 -1.29
N PRO A 4 75.48 18.48 -1.89
CA PRO A 4 74.14 18.31 -1.35
C PRO A 4 73.63 16.86 -1.50
N ARG A 5 72.84 16.45 -0.50
CA ARG A 5 72.32 15.08 -0.32
C ARG A 5 71.41 14.65 -1.50
N PRO A 6 71.60 13.43 -2.07
CA PRO A 6 70.86 12.95 -3.24
C PRO A 6 69.46 12.38 -2.93
N ALA A 7 69.01 12.44 -1.67
CA ALA A 7 67.76 11.81 -1.24
C ALA A 7 66.47 12.60 -1.58
N LEU A 8 66.57 13.92 -1.83
CA LEU A 8 65.41 14.76 -2.15
C LEU A 8 65.00 14.69 -3.63
N LEU A 9 65.95 14.41 -4.53
CA LEU A 9 65.68 14.29 -5.96
C LEU A 9 64.92 13.00 -6.30
N LEU A 10 65.19 11.90 -5.58
CA LEU A 10 64.50 10.62 -5.80
C LEU A 10 63.02 10.66 -5.38
N LEU A 11 62.67 11.44 -4.34
CA LEU A 11 61.28 11.59 -3.91
C LEU A 11 60.45 12.44 -4.88
N LEU A 12 61.05 13.46 -5.49
CA LEU A 12 60.40 14.29 -6.52
C LEU A 12 60.20 13.53 -7.84
N LEU A 13 61.14 12.65 -8.22
CA LEU A 13 61.00 11.79 -9.41
C LEU A 13 59.92 10.71 -9.24
N LEU A 14 59.71 10.18 -8.02
CA LEU A 14 58.60 9.23 -7.76
C LEU A 14 57.22 9.91 -7.78
N LEU A 15 57.13 11.18 -7.36
CA LEU A 15 55.88 11.96 -7.39
C LEU A 15 55.48 12.39 -8.81
N LEU A 16 56.45 12.57 -9.72
CA LEU A 16 56.21 12.94 -11.12
C LEU A 16 55.80 11.75 -12.02
N LEU A 17 56.07 10.51 -11.62
CA LEU A 17 55.71 9.30 -12.39
C LEU A 17 54.28 8.78 -12.13
N LEU A 18 53.55 9.35 -11.16
CA LEU A 18 52.14 8.99 -10.86
C LEU A 18 51.10 9.92 -11.54
N GLY A 19 51.54 10.85 -12.38
CA GLY A 19 50.71 11.94 -12.90
C GLY A 19 50.08 11.75 -14.29
N VAL A 20 50.24 10.61 -14.98
CA VAL A 20 49.70 10.44 -16.34
C VAL A 20 49.24 9.01 -16.63
N VAL A 21 48.04 8.65 -16.13
CA VAL A 21 47.15 7.72 -16.84
C VAL A 21 45.77 8.35 -16.81
N GLY A 22 45.35 8.88 -17.97
CA GLY A 22 44.05 9.47 -18.14
C GLY A 22 42.95 8.42 -17.98
N VAL A 23 41.89 8.81 -17.28
CA VAL A 23 40.56 8.31 -17.59
C VAL A 23 39.83 9.52 -18.13
N TRP A 24 39.54 9.48 -19.43
CA TRP A 24 38.57 10.39 -20.02
C TRP A 24 37.25 10.13 -19.29
N ALA A 25 36.88 11.03 -18.38
CA ALA A 25 35.54 11.08 -17.85
C ALA A 25 34.64 11.51 -19.01
N GLN A 26 34.18 10.51 -19.77
CA GLN A 26 33.00 10.68 -20.58
C GLN A 26 31.90 10.94 -19.57
N ASP A 27 31.38 12.16 -19.60
CA ASP A 27 30.20 12.60 -18.87
C ASP A 27 29.02 11.78 -19.44
N GLU A 28 28.95 10.50 -19.05
CA GLU A 28 27.73 9.73 -19.17
C GLU A 28 26.78 10.40 -18.21
N VAL A 29 25.94 11.28 -18.78
CA VAL A 29 24.63 11.60 -18.26
C VAL A 29 24.12 10.31 -17.64
N LEU A 30 24.09 10.28 -16.31
CA LEU A 30 23.51 9.20 -15.54
C LEU A 30 22.07 9.10 -16.04
N GLU A 31 21.83 8.21 -17.01
CA GLU A 31 20.50 7.82 -17.39
C GLU A 31 19.85 7.41 -16.06
N ASN A 32 18.84 8.18 -15.66
CA ASN A 32 18.00 7.87 -14.53
C ASN A 32 17.79 6.37 -14.54
N VAL A 33 18.32 5.69 -13.52
CA VAL A 33 18.14 4.25 -13.34
C VAL A 33 16.66 4.06 -13.11
N SER A 34 15.91 3.93 -14.20
CA SER A 34 14.52 3.52 -14.14
C SER A 34 14.56 2.18 -13.43
N PRO A 35 13.85 1.98 -12.31
CA PRO A 35 13.82 0.67 -11.67
C PRO A 35 13.38 -0.33 -12.73
N SER A 36 14.30 -1.19 -13.15
CA SER A 36 14.05 -2.19 -14.17
C SER A 36 12.87 -3.03 -13.69
N CYS A 37 11.77 -2.98 -14.44
CA CYS A 37 10.54 -3.67 -14.11
C CYS A 37 10.62 -5.05 -14.78
N PRO A 38 10.64 -6.16 -14.04
CA PRO A 38 10.71 -7.49 -14.64
C PRO A 38 9.57 -7.68 -15.64
N LYS A 39 9.86 -8.35 -16.76
CA LYS A 39 8.82 -8.70 -17.75
C LYS A 39 7.74 -9.51 -17.06
N GLY A 40 6.53 -8.96 -16.98
CA GLY A 40 5.46 -9.55 -16.18
C GLY A 40 5.65 -9.35 -14.68
N ALA A 41 5.93 -8.13 -14.24
CA ALA A 41 5.83 -7.73 -12.83
C ALA A 41 4.49 -7.05 -12.50
N THR A 42 3.76 -6.58 -13.53
CA THR A 42 2.49 -5.88 -13.35
C THR A 42 1.42 -6.38 -14.32
N ARG A 43 0.17 -6.36 -13.85
CA ARG A 43 -1.05 -6.64 -14.63
C ARG A 43 -1.52 -5.42 -15.42
N PHE A 44 -0.97 -4.25 -15.14
CA PHE A 44 -1.34 -2.99 -15.75
C PHE A 44 -0.38 -2.63 -16.88
N LYS A 45 -0.93 -2.19 -18.01
CA LYS A 45 -0.18 -1.90 -19.22
C LYS A 45 0.32 -0.46 -19.21
N HIS A 46 1.53 -0.26 -19.71
CA HIS A 46 2.10 1.06 -19.97
C HIS A 46 1.19 1.93 -20.85
N LEU A 47 1.21 3.24 -20.61
CA LEU A 47 0.43 4.26 -21.33
C LEU A 47 -1.08 3.98 -21.30
N ARG A 48 -1.54 3.43 -20.18
CA ARG A 48 -2.96 3.27 -19.88
C ARG A 48 -3.30 3.97 -18.57
N LYS A 49 -4.54 4.44 -18.53
CA LYS A 49 -5.22 4.85 -17.31
C LYS A 49 -6.34 3.85 -17.05
N TYR A 50 -6.49 3.43 -15.81
CA TYR A 50 -7.53 2.52 -15.37
C TYR A 50 -8.45 3.28 -14.42
N VAL A 51 -9.71 3.40 -14.81
CA VAL A 51 -10.68 4.20 -14.08
C VAL A 51 -11.64 3.26 -13.35
N TYR A 52 -11.68 3.35 -12.02
CA TYR A 52 -12.49 2.52 -11.14
C TYR A 52 -13.52 3.35 -10.38
N ASN A 53 -14.67 2.73 -10.14
CA ASN A 53 -15.56 3.14 -9.06
C ASN A 53 -15.15 2.40 -7.77
N TYR A 54 -14.85 3.17 -6.74
CA TYR A 54 -14.44 2.69 -5.43
C TYR A 54 -15.56 2.88 -4.42
N GLU A 55 -15.86 1.83 -3.68
CA GLU A 55 -16.75 1.85 -2.53
C GLU A 55 -16.08 1.16 -1.34
N ALA A 56 -16.10 1.79 -0.18
CA ALA A 56 -15.70 1.16 1.08
C ALA A 56 -16.79 1.38 2.12
N GLU A 57 -17.32 0.29 2.67
CA GLU A 57 -18.31 0.31 3.74
C GLU A 57 -17.71 -0.33 4.99
N SER A 58 -17.76 0.39 6.11
CA SER A 58 -17.42 -0.12 7.43
C SER A 58 -18.69 -0.18 8.28
N SER A 59 -18.90 -1.29 8.98
CA SER A 59 -19.96 -1.47 9.95
C SER A 59 -19.38 -1.97 11.26
N THR A 60 -19.63 -1.27 12.37
CA THR A 60 -19.16 -1.65 13.70
C THR A 60 -20.34 -1.85 14.64
N GLY A 61 -20.38 -2.99 15.34
CA GLY A 61 -21.39 -3.30 16.34
C GLY A 61 -21.48 -4.79 16.64
N VAL A 62 -22.55 -5.22 17.29
CA VAL A 62 -22.84 -6.65 17.49
C VAL A 62 -23.77 -7.13 16.37
N PRO A 63 -23.44 -8.21 15.65
CA PRO A 63 -24.27 -8.69 14.54
C PRO A 63 -25.71 -9.04 14.93
N GLU A 64 -25.94 -9.45 16.16
CA GLU A 64 -27.27 -9.86 16.60
C GLU A 64 -28.18 -8.68 16.97
N THR A 65 -27.63 -7.48 17.13
CA THR A 65 -28.37 -6.27 17.52
C THR A 65 -28.21 -5.16 16.46
N PRO A 66 -29.08 -5.13 15.44
CA PRO A 66 -29.03 -4.13 14.37
C PRO A 66 -29.06 -2.69 14.91
N ASP A 67 -29.84 -2.42 15.95
CA ASP A 67 -30.05 -1.06 16.48
C ASP A 67 -28.79 -0.44 17.12
N SER A 68 -27.76 -1.25 17.37
CA SER A 68 -26.51 -0.83 18.01
C SER A 68 -25.32 -0.85 17.06
N ARG A 69 -25.52 -0.83 15.74
CA ARG A 69 -24.39 -0.71 14.79
C ARG A 69 -24.33 0.65 14.10
N SER A 70 -23.12 1.15 13.97
CA SER A 70 -22.80 2.31 13.16
C SER A 70 -22.25 1.84 11.81
N ALA A 71 -22.49 2.61 10.78
CA ALA A 71 -21.93 2.35 9.46
C ALA A 71 -21.39 3.62 8.82
N THR A 72 -20.28 3.48 8.11
CA THR A 72 -19.66 4.53 7.31
C THR A 72 -19.50 4.01 5.89
N ARG A 73 -19.77 4.84 4.89
CA ARG A 73 -19.53 4.52 3.48
C ARG A 73 -18.78 5.63 2.78
N ILE A 74 -17.71 5.25 2.10
CA ILE A 74 -16.94 6.10 1.21
C ILE A 74 -17.21 5.65 -0.22
N ASN A 75 -17.51 6.58 -1.10
CA ASN A 75 -17.53 6.35 -2.55
C ASN A 75 -16.54 7.32 -3.19
N CYS A 76 -15.74 6.87 -4.16
CA CYS A 76 -14.82 7.72 -4.91
C CYS A 76 -14.65 7.21 -6.35
N LYS A 77 -14.30 8.12 -7.25
CA LYS A 77 -13.70 7.78 -8.54
C LYS A 77 -12.19 7.64 -8.35
N VAL A 78 -11.62 6.53 -8.79
CA VAL A 78 -10.19 6.25 -8.69
C VAL A 78 -9.61 6.12 -10.08
N GLU A 79 -8.51 6.82 -10.36
CA GLU A 79 -7.75 6.70 -11.59
C GLU A 79 -6.35 6.20 -11.28
N LEU A 80 -5.95 5.09 -11.90
CA LEU A 80 -4.61 4.56 -11.83
C LEU A 80 -3.93 4.73 -13.20
N GLU A 81 -3.02 5.68 -13.30
CA GLU A 81 -2.23 5.93 -14.51
C GLU A 81 -0.93 5.13 -14.46
N VAL A 82 -0.51 4.61 -15.62
CA VAL A 82 0.74 3.85 -15.79
C VAL A 82 1.67 4.60 -16.75
N PRO A 83 2.27 5.71 -16.32
CA PRO A 83 3.16 6.51 -17.16
C PRO A 83 4.40 5.72 -17.59
N GLN A 84 4.91 4.82 -16.73
CA GLN A 84 6.02 3.90 -17.01
C GLN A 84 5.68 2.51 -16.46
N LEU A 85 6.34 1.44 -16.93
CA LEU A 85 6.11 0.11 -16.37
C LEU A 85 6.51 0.08 -14.88
N CYS A 86 5.72 -0.59 -14.04
CA CYS A 86 5.89 -0.62 -12.59
C CYS A 86 5.86 0.74 -11.86
N SER A 87 5.57 1.85 -12.54
CA SER A 87 5.42 3.17 -11.95
C SER A 87 4.01 3.69 -12.19
N PHE A 88 3.34 4.11 -11.12
CA PHE A 88 1.93 4.41 -11.15
C PHE A 88 1.62 5.73 -10.48
N ILE A 89 0.57 6.40 -10.97
CA ILE A 89 0.03 7.60 -10.35
C ILE A 89 -1.43 7.32 -10.01
N LEU A 90 -1.75 7.35 -8.72
CA LEU A 90 -3.09 7.21 -8.20
C LEU A 90 -3.72 8.59 -7.98
N ARG A 91 -4.86 8.83 -8.62
CA ARG A 91 -5.70 10.00 -8.39
C ARG A 91 -7.05 9.57 -7.88
N THR A 92 -7.58 10.30 -6.91
CA THR A 92 -8.93 10.09 -6.39
C THR A 92 -9.73 11.37 -6.59
N SER A 93 -10.99 11.24 -6.97
CA SER A 93 -11.89 12.37 -7.20
C SER A 93 -13.33 11.96 -6.94
N GLN A 94 -14.25 12.92 -6.97
CA GLN A 94 -15.69 12.68 -6.82
C GLN A 94 -16.01 11.85 -5.57
N CYS A 95 -15.30 12.12 -4.47
CA CYS A 95 -15.45 11.38 -3.25
C CYS A 95 -16.68 11.85 -2.46
N THR A 96 -17.37 10.93 -1.80
CA THR A 96 -18.45 11.24 -0.85
C THR A 96 -18.30 10.39 0.39
N LEU A 97 -18.51 11.02 1.56
CA LEU A 97 -18.52 10.36 2.86
C LEU A 97 -19.96 10.34 3.40
N LYS A 98 -20.42 9.17 3.80
CA LYS A 98 -21.74 8.95 4.40
C LYS A 98 -21.60 8.19 5.69
N GLU A 99 -22.40 8.54 6.69
CA GLU A 99 -22.46 7.88 7.99
C GLU A 99 -23.91 7.61 8.37
N GLY A 100 -24.13 6.61 9.20
CA GLY A 100 -25.45 6.20 9.64
C GLY A 100 -25.42 5.48 10.97
N TYR A 101 -26.44 5.74 11.78
CA TYR A 101 -26.74 5.03 13.00
C TYR A 101 -28.13 4.42 12.83
N GLY A 102 -28.23 3.09 12.90
CA GLY A 102 -29.49 2.37 12.70
C GLY A 102 -29.69 1.80 11.29
N PHE A 103 -30.40 0.68 11.26
CA PHE A 103 -30.64 -0.13 10.06
C PHE A 103 -32.10 0.00 9.65
N ASN A 104 -32.33 0.02 8.35
CA ASN A 104 -33.68 -0.05 7.81
C ASN A 104 -34.30 -1.45 8.06
N PRO A 105 -35.62 -1.62 7.86
CA PRO A 105 -36.30 -2.92 8.05
C PRO A 105 -35.75 -4.07 7.20
N LYS A 106 -34.90 -3.76 6.20
CA LYS A 106 -34.20 -4.73 5.34
C LYS A 106 -32.79 -5.05 5.83
N GLY A 107 -32.40 -4.58 7.02
CA GLY A 107 -31.08 -4.81 7.61
C GLY A 107 -29.94 -4.08 6.90
N ARG A 108 -30.22 -2.97 6.19
CA ARG A 108 -29.18 -2.11 5.60
C ARG A 108 -29.05 -0.79 6.37
N PRO A 109 -27.84 -0.27 6.58
CA PRO A 109 -27.66 0.97 7.33
C PRO A 109 -28.34 2.15 6.60
N SER A 110 -29.01 3.01 7.37
CA SER A 110 -29.54 4.28 6.88
C SER A 110 -28.41 5.32 6.83
N LEU A 111 -27.83 5.51 5.65
CA LEU A 111 -26.63 6.32 5.46
C LEU A 111 -26.98 7.71 4.93
N HIS A 112 -26.45 8.74 5.58
CA HIS A 112 -26.62 10.15 5.21
C HIS A 112 -25.27 10.78 4.91
N LYS A 113 -25.23 11.70 3.94
CA LYS A 113 -24.01 12.46 3.62
C LYS A 113 -23.59 13.27 4.83
N THR A 114 -22.32 13.16 5.21
CA THR A 114 -21.79 13.85 6.38
C THR A 114 -21.57 15.34 6.10
N LYS A 115 -21.56 16.16 7.16
CA LYS A 115 -21.27 17.60 7.04
C LYS A 115 -19.85 17.88 6.52
N ASN A 116 -18.89 17.01 6.86
CA ASN A 116 -17.50 17.09 6.42
C ASN A 116 -17.24 16.39 5.06
N SER A 117 -18.27 15.90 4.36
CA SER A 117 -18.06 15.16 3.12
C SER A 117 -17.36 15.98 2.03
N GLU A 118 -17.58 17.29 1.96
CA GLU A 118 -16.91 18.15 0.97
C GLU A 118 -15.43 18.39 1.32
N GLU A 119 -15.12 18.62 2.59
CA GLU A 119 -13.75 18.74 3.07
C GLU A 119 -12.98 17.43 2.83
N PHE A 120 -13.61 16.28 3.13
CA PHE A 120 -13.07 14.96 2.83
C PHE A 120 -12.79 14.78 1.33
N ALA A 121 -13.73 15.19 0.46
CA ALA A 121 -13.57 15.07 -0.98
C ALA A 121 -12.43 15.96 -1.51
N ALA A 122 -12.33 17.19 -1.00
CA ALA A 122 -11.23 18.10 -1.29
C ALA A 122 -9.89 17.50 -0.86
N ALA A 123 -9.79 16.97 0.37
CA ALA A 123 -8.57 16.36 0.88
C ALA A 123 -8.14 15.11 0.08
N MET A 124 -9.09 14.25 -0.29
CA MET A 124 -8.81 13.08 -1.15
C MET A 124 -8.24 13.49 -2.50
N SER A 125 -8.82 14.51 -3.15
CA SER A 125 -8.45 14.93 -4.50
C SER A 125 -7.25 15.87 -4.61
N LYS A 126 -6.80 16.44 -3.48
CA LYS A 126 -5.77 17.49 -3.47
C LYS A 126 -4.42 17.04 -4.00
N TYR A 127 -3.97 15.84 -3.62
CA TYR A 127 -2.65 15.31 -3.95
C TYR A 127 -2.78 13.97 -4.69
N GLU A 128 -1.99 13.78 -5.74
CA GLU A 128 -1.83 12.46 -6.35
C GLU A 128 -0.83 11.62 -5.55
N LEU A 129 -1.04 10.31 -5.48
CA LEU A 129 -0.10 9.40 -4.83
C LEU A 129 0.66 8.63 -5.90
N ARG A 130 1.98 8.86 -5.95
CA ARG A 130 2.87 8.13 -6.87
C ARG A 130 3.39 6.88 -6.17
N LEU A 131 3.54 5.79 -6.92
CA LEU A 131 4.11 4.56 -6.41
C LEU A 131 4.96 3.85 -7.46
N ALA A 132 5.96 3.10 -7.00
CA ALA A 132 6.81 2.27 -7.85
C ALA A 132 6.92 0.85 -7.27
N ILE A 133 7.11 -0.14 -8.15
CA ILE A 133 7.34 -1.54 -7.80
C ILE A 133 8.67 -1.97 -8.44
N PRO A 134 9.82 -1.72 -7.77
CA PRO A 134 11.12 -2.16 -8.24
C PRO A 134 11.25 -3.70 -8.29
N GLU A 135 12.35 -4.16 -8.87
CA GLU A 135 12.74 -5.58 -8.99
C GLU A 135 12.66 -6.35 -7.65
N GLU A 136 12.93 -5.69 -6.53
CA GLU A 136 12.85 -6.25 -5.16
C GLU A 136 11.41 -6.40 -4.61
N LYS A 137 10.39 -6.27 -5.46
CA LYS A 137 8.94 -6.44 -5.22
C LYS A 137 8.28 -5.57 -4.15
N GLN A 138 9.05 -4.90 -3.30
CA GLN A 138 8.50 -4.01 -2.28
C GLN A 138 7.90 -2.76 -2.92
N VAL A 139 6.67 -2.39 -2.56
CA VAL A 139 6.06 -1.17 -3.13
C VAL A 139 6.61 0.06 -2.42
N LEU A 140 7.11 1.00 -3.22
CA LEU A 140 7.55 2.31 -2.78
C LEU A 140 6.45 3.33 -3.03
N LEU A 141 6.18 4.18 -2.04
CA LEU A 141 5.19 5.25 -2.12
C LEU A 141 5.87 6.62 -2.02
N TYR A 142 5.46 7.56 -2.85
CA TYR A 142 5.93 8.95 -2.86
C TYR A 142 4.76 9.91 -2.57
N PRO A 143 4.32 10.03 -1.30
CA PRO A 143 3.27 10.95 -0.91
C PRO A 143 3.78 12.39 -0.77
N GLU A 144 2.87 13.36 -0.92
CA GLU A 144 3.15 14.78 -0.64
C GLU A 144 3.23 15.03 0.88
N LYS A 145 4.10 15.94 1.32
CA LYS A 145 4.39 16.14 2.76
C LYS A 145 3.20 16.59 3.56
N GLU A 146 2.37 17.41 2.93
CA GLU A 146 1.20 18.05 3.51
C GLU A 146 -0.05 17.15 3.44
N GLU A 147 0.06 15.93 2.89
CA GLU A 147 -1.06 15.01 2.82
C GLU A 147 -1.42 14.47 4.22
N PRO A 148 -2.67 14.63 4.67
CA PRO A 148 -3.07 14.10 5.98
C PRO A 148 -2.92 12.58 6.04
N LYS A 149 -2.32 12.07 7.13
CA LYS A 149 -2.05 10.62 7.31
C LYS A 149 -3.27 9.73 7.09
N HIS A 150 -4.46 10.17 7.52
CA HIS A 150 -5.71 9.40 7.35
C HIS A 150 -6.14 9.30 5.88
N ILE A 151 -5.96 10.36 5.08
CA ILE A 151 -6.21 10.35 3.62
C ILE A 151 -5.22 9.42 2.93
N LEU A 152 -3.94 9.53 3.27
CA LEU A 152 -2.89 8.67 2.73
C LEU A 152 -3.16 7.18 3.04
N ASN A 153 -3.65 6.86 4.24
CA ASN A 153 -4.01 5.49 4.61
C ASN A 153 -5.18 4.93 3.79
N ILE A 154 -6.17 5.76 3.42
CA ILE A 154 -7.26 5.35 2.51
C ILE A 154 -6.68 5.04 1.13
N LYS A 155 -5.79 5.89 0.61
CA LYS A 155 -5.12 5.65 -0.69
C LYS A 155 -4.24 4.40 -0.67
N ARG A 156 -3.53 4.13 0.43
CA ARG A 156 -2.79 2.87 0.65
C ARG A 156 -3.71 1.65 0.60
N GLY A 157 -4.90 1.74 1.20
CA GLY A 157 -5.91 0.68 1.12
C GLY A 157 -6.41 0.43 -0.30
N ILE A 158 -6.60 1.49 -1.10
CA ILE A 158 -6.95 1.37 -2.52
C ILE A 158 -5.84 0.66 -3.30
N ILE A 159 -4.58 1.08 -3.12
CA ILE A 159 -3.41 0.45 -3.77
C ILE A 159 -3.30 -1.02 -3.38
N SER A 160 -3.42 -1.34 -2.09
CA SER A 160 -3.31 -2.71 -1.59
C SER A 160 -4.35 -3.65 -2.21
N ALA A 161 -5.52 -3.15 -2.60
CA ALA A 161 -6.55 -3.92 -3.29
C ALA A 161 -6.38 -3.98 -4.82
N LEU A 162 -5.55 -3.10 -5.42
CA LEU A 162 -5.27 -3.13 -6.86
C LEU A 162 -4.05 -3.99 -7.21
N LEU A 163 -3.09 -4.10 -6.29
CA LEU A 163 -1.84 -4.83 -6.49
C LEU A 163 -2.02 -6.35 -6.28
N VAL A 164 -2.63 -7.00 -7.27
CA VAL A 164 -2.81 -8.45 -7.29
C VAL A 164 -1.56 -9.12 -7.89
N PRO A 165 -0.87 -10.01 -7.17
CA PRO A 165 0.31 -10.70 -7.69
C PRO A 165 -0.05 -11.54 -8.91
N LEU A 166 0.93 -11.79 -9.78
CA LEU A 166 0.76 -12.61 -10.97
C LEU A 166 0.62 -14.10 -10.60
N GLU A 167 -0.20 -14.83 -11.37
CA GLU A 167 -0.38 -16.26 -11.18
C GLU A 167 0.89 -17.03 -11.57
N THR A 168 1.21 -18.08 -10.81
CA THR A 168 2.27 -19.05 -11.16
C THR A 168 1.64 -20.31 -11.76
N GLU A 169 2.41 -21.36 -12.00
CA GLU A 169 1.88 -22.65 -12.45
C GLU A 169 0.94 -23.30 -11.41
N ALA A 170 1.17 -23.02 -10.12
CA ALA A 170 0.37 -23.56 -9.04
C ALA A 170 -0.92 -22.76 -8.84
N ASP A 171 -2.04 -23.47 -8.71
CA ASP A 171 -3.34 -22.86 -8.42
C ASP A 171 -3.51 -22.41 -6.98
N LYS A 172 -2.62 -22.86 -6.09
CA LYS A 172 -2.58 -22.47 -4.70
C LYS A 172 -1.14 -22.19 -4.30
N GLN A 173 -0.91 -21.06 -3.66
CA GLN A 173 0.39 -20.66 -3.18
C GLN A 173 0.26 -19.75 -1.96
N GLU A 174 1.15 -19.92 -0.99
CA GLU A 174 1.35 -18.98 0.10
C GLU A 174 2.38 -17.95 -0.37
N LEU A 175 2.04 -16.66 -0.30
CA LEU A 175 2.91 -15.56 -0.67
C LEU A 175 3.00 -14.54 0.46
N PHE A 176 4.17 -13.94 0.60
CA PHE A 176 4.35 -12.73 1.38
C PHE A 176 4.02 -11.52 0.52
N LEU A 177 2.92 -10.87 0.86
CA LEU A 177 2.44 -9.69 0.16
C LEU A 177 2.48 -8.53 1.12
N ASP A 178 3.02 -7.43 0.66
CA ASP A 178 2.92 -6.19 1.38
C ASP A 178 1.45 -5.71 1.37
N THR A 179 1.02 -5.14 2.50
CA THR A 179 -0.35 -4.65 2.74
C THR A 179 -0.30 -3.43 3.65
N VAL A 180 -1.44 -2.76 3.84
CA VAL A 180 -1.53 -1.64 4.80
C VAL A 180 -1.12 -2.01 6.23
N TYR A 181 -1.07 -3.30 6.56
CA TYR A 181 -0.62 -3.87 7.82
C TYR A 181 0.83 -4.38 7.78
N GLY A 182 1.60 -3.97 6.78
CA GLY A 182 2.96 -4.45 6.52
C GLY A 182 2.97 -5.73 5.69
N ASN A 183 4.03 -6.52 5.82
CA ASN A 183 4.22 -7.76 5.08
C ASN A 183 3.38 -8.88 5.72
N CYS A 184 2.53 -9.52 4.92
CA CYS A 184 1.57 -10.52 5.36
C CYS A 184 1.70 -11.81 4.56
N SER A 185 1.78 -12.95 5.27
CA SER A 185 1.51 -14.26 4.66
C SER A 185 0.07 -14.29 4.14
N SER A 186 -0.08 -14.70 2.88
CA SER A 186 -1.30 -14.62 2.10
C SER A 186 -1.52 -15.87 1.28
N ASP A 187 -2.66 -16.52 1.48
CA ASP A 187 -3.06 -17.71 0.74
C ASP A 187 -3.75 -17.29 -0.56
N LEU A 188 -3.03 -17.38 -1.67
CA LEU A 188 -3.58 -17.13 -3.00
C LEU A 188 -4.13 -18.42 -3.59
N THR A 189 -5.37 -18.36 -4.09
CA THR A 189 -6.02 -19.45 -4.83
C THR A 189 -6.58 -18.94 -6.15
N VAL A 190 -6.22 -19.56 -7.27
CA VAL A 190 -6.87 -19.35 -8.57
C VAL A 190 -8.21 -20.08 -8.55
N LYS A 191 -9.31 -19.33 -8.61
CA LYS A 191 -10.69 -19.88 -8.52
C LYS A 191 -11.25 -20.25 -9.88
N THR A 192 -10.95 -19.46 -10.92
CA THR A 192 -11.44 -19.71 -12.28
C THR A 192 -10.36 -19.43 -13.31
N LYS A 193 -10.35 -20.24 -14.36
CA LYS A 193 -9.49 -20.08 -15.54
C LYS A 193 -10.33 -20.12 -16.81
N LYS A 194 -9.93 -19.35 -17.81
CA LYS A 194 -10.46 -19.41 -19.17
C LYS A 194 -9.31 -19.53 -20.15
N ALA A 195 -9.28 -20.61 -20.94
CA ALA A 195 -8.18 -20.90 -21.87
C ALA A 195 -6.78 -20.81 -21.21
N ASN A 196 -6.63 -21.44 -20.04
CA ASN A 196 -5.42 -21.43 -19.20
C ASN A 196 -5.00 -20.05 -18.65
N VAL A 197 -5.83 -19.02 -18.76
CA VAL A 197 -5.61 -17.71 -18.12
C VAL A 197 -6.49 -17.57 -16.89
N ALA A 198 -5.91 -17.16 -15.75
CA ALA A 198 -6.68 -16.89 -14.54
C ALA A 198 -7.68 -15.76 -14.77
N THR A 199 -8.95 -16.00 -14.46
CA THR A 199 -10.04 -15.02 -14.53
C THR A 199 -10.59 -14.68 -13.15
N GLY A 200 -10.32 -15.50 -12.15
CA GLY A 200 -10.74 -15.30 -10.78
C GLY A 200 -9.66 -15.72 -9.79
N ILE A 201 -9.31 -14.84 -8.87
CA ILE A 201 -8.32 -15.08 -7.81
C ILE A 201 -8.98 -14.80 -6.47
N ALA A 202 -8.71 -15.65 -5.47
CA ALA A 202 -9.01 -15.36 -4.08
C ALA A 202 -7.71 -15.23 -3.30
N ILE A 203 -7.65 -14.27 -2.37
CA ILE A 203 -6.55 -14.13 -1.42
C ILE A 203 -7.14 -14.08 -0.02
N GLU A 204 -6.69 -14.98 0.84
CA GLU A 204 -7.08 -15.04 2.26
C GLU A 204 -5.88 -14.73 3.15
N ARG A 205 -6.11 -13.99 4.24
CA ARG A 205 -5.05 -13.54 5.15
C ARG A 205 -5.54 -13.55 6.60
N ASN A 206 -4.66 -13.95 7.50
CA ASN A 206 -4.78 -13.66 8.92
C ASN A 206 -3.97 -12.39 9.22
N LEU A 207 -4.66 -11.30 9.53
CA LEU A 207 -4.03 -9.99 9.73
C LEU A 207 -3.19 -9.93 11.01
N GLU A 208 -3.47 -10.79 11.98
CA GLU A 208 -2.70 -10.89 13.22
C GLU A 208 -1.27 -11.38 12.98
N LYS A 209 -1.02 -12.06 11.85
CA LYS A 209 0.29 -12.57 11.45
C LYS A 209 1.12 -11.58 10.63
N CYS A 210 0.57 -10.40 10.32
CA CYS A 210 1.31 -9.36 9.61
C CYS A 210 2.30 -8.65 10.55
N ASP A 211 3.47 -8.30 10.02
CA ASP A 211 4.58 -7.76 10.82
C ASP A 211 4.33 -6.34 11.40
N HIS A 212 3.42 -5.57 10.82
CA HIS A 212 3.05 -4.22 11.26
C HIS A 212 1.58 -4.12 11.70
N PHE A 213 0.93 -5.23 12.05
CA PHE A 213 -0.39 -5.22 12.68
C PHE A 213 -0.28 -4.71 14.14
N LYS A 214 -0.17 -3.39 14.29
CA LYS A 214 -0.04 -2.72 15.58
C LYS A 214 -1.32 -1.95 15.90
N PRO A 215 -2.01 -2.27 17.01
CA PRO A 215 -3.15 -1.48 17.45
C PRO A 215 -2.63 -0.10 17.87
N ILE A 216 -3.31 0.96 17.42
CA ILE A 216 -3.01 2.32 17.88
C ILE A 216 -3.44 2.38 19.35
N SER A 217 -2.47 2.25 20.26
CA SER A 217 -2.71 2.36 21.70
C SER A 217 -2.94 3.83 22.06
N THR A 218 -4.17 4.31 21.96
CA THR A 218 -4.56 5.56 22.62
C THR A 218 -4.94 5.24 24.06
N GLY A 219 -3.93 5.20 24.93
CA GLY A 219 -4.09 5.25 26.39
C GLY A 219 -4.76 4.02 27.01
N VAL A 220 -3.96 3.01 27.37
CA VAL A 220 -4.36 2.14 28.48
C VAL A 220 -4.37 2.99 29.75
N SER A 221 -5.51 3.03 30.45
CA SER A 221 -5.65 3.72 31.73
C SER A 221 -4.51 3.32 32.68
N PRO A 222 -3.93 4.25 33.47
CA PRO A 222 -2.95 3.89 34.52
C PRO A 222 -3.49 2.83 35.50
N LEU A 223 -4.81 2.71 35.64
CA LEU A 223 -5.48 1.67 36.44
C LEU A 223 -5.44 0.28 35.79
N ALA A 224 -5.17 0.17 34.49
CA ALA A 224 -5.01 -1.12 33.80
C ALA A 224 -3.72 -1.86 34.20
N LEU A 225 -2.69 -1.12 34.67
CA LEU A 225 -1.47 -1.68 35.27
C LEU A 225 -1.77 -2.39 36.60
N ILE A 226 -2.78 -1.94 37.35
CA ILE A 226 -3.13 -2.49 38.67
C ILE A 226 -3.99 -3.76 38.53
N LYS A 227 -4.67 -3.97 37.38
CA LYS A 227 -5.56 -5.12 37.14
C LYS A 227 -4.98 -6.22 36.24
N GLY A 228 -3.68 -6.22 35.96
CA GLY A 228 -3.02 -7.35 35.28
C GLY A 228 -3.40 -7.56 33.81
N MET A 229 -3.92 -6.56 33.11
CA MET A 229 -4.10 -6.62 31.64
C MET A 229 -2.74 -6.43 30.93
N LEU A 230 -1.92 -7.48 30.97
CA LEU A 230 -0.59 -7.53 30.35
C LEU A 230 -0.60 -7.86 28.85
N ARG A 231 -1.78 -8.03 28.23
CA ARG A 231 -1.90 -8.42 26.81
C ARG A 231 -2.10 -7.19 25.92
N PRO A 232 -1.34 -7.06 24.81
CA PRO A 232 -1.56 -5.97 23.86
C PRO A 232 -2.97 -6.08 23.27
N LEU A 233 -3.58 -4.95 22.91
CA LEU A 233 -4.94 -4.91 22.33
C LEU A 233 -5.08 -5.82 21.09
N SER A 234 -4.00 -6.03 20.34
CA SER A 234 -3.95 -6.94 19.19
C SER A 234 -4.23 -8.39 19.57
N ALA A 235 -3.81 -8.83 20.76
CA ALA A 235 -4.11 -10.17 21.26
C ALA A 235 -5.57 -10.33 21.74
N LEU A 236 -6.33 -9.23 21.76
CA LEU A 236 -7.75 -9.20 22.14
C LEU A 236 -8.67 -9.02 20.92
N ILE A 237 -8.13 -8.99 19.71
CA ILE A 237 -8.91 -8.81 18.48
C ILE A 237 -8.50 -9.89 17.50
N SER A 238 -9.45 -10.69 17.03
CA SER A 238 -9.19 -11.59 15.92
C SER A 238 -9.48 -10.91 14.59
N SER A 239 -8.52 -10.95 13.66
CA SER A 239 -8.58 -10.16 12.43
C SER A 239 -8.25 -10.98 11.18
N ASN A 240 -9.16 -10.99 10.22
CA ASN A 240 -8.99 -11.71 8.96
C ASN A 240 -9.41 -10.86 7.76
N GLN A 241 -8.89 -11.21 6.59
CA GLN A 241 -9.24 -10.57 5.33
C GLN A 241 -9.40 -11.62 4.24
N SER A 242 -10.44 -11.47 3.41
CA SER A 242 -10.70 -12.28 2.23
C SER A 242 -10.99 -11.35 1.05
N CYS A 243 -10.16 -11.44 0.01
CA CYS A 243 -10.30 -10.67 -1.22
C CYS A 243 -10.61 -11.58 -2.40
N LEU A 244 -11.61 -11.20 -3.19
CA LEU A 244 -11.98 -11.85 -4.44
C LEU A 244 -11.72 -10.88 -5.59
N TYR A 245 -10.99 -11.36 -6.59
CA TYR A 245 -10.60 -10.58 -7.76
C TYR A 245 -11.16 -11.22 -9.01
N THR A 246 -11.73 -10.38 -9.88
CA THR A 246 -12.09 -10.73 -11.25
C THR A 246 -11.08 -10.06 -12.18
N LEU A 247 -10.55 -10.83 -13.13
CA LEU A 247 -9.56 -10.35 -14.11
C LEU A 247 -10.19 -10.31 -15.51
N ASP A 248 -9.78 -9.32 -16.31
CA ASP A 248 -10.14 -9.28 -17.73
C ASP A 248 -9.50 -10.48 -18.46
N PRO A 249 -10.27 -11.34 -19.14
CA PRO A 249 -9.77 -12.57 -19.74
C PRO A 249 -8.76 -12.35 -20.88
N LYS A 250 -8.75 -11.17 -21.51
CA LYS A 250 -7.86 -10.85 -22.63
C LYS A 250 -6.67 -9.99 -22.20
N LYS A 251 -6.93 -9.00 -21.35
CA LYS A 251 -5.97 -7.97 -20.94
C LYS A 251 -5.34 -8.27 -19.58
N LYS A 252 -5.86 -9.22 -18.81
CA LYS A 252 -5.37 -9.72 -17.50
C LYS A 252 -5.31 -8.70 -16.34
N HIS A 253 -5.81 -7.48 -16.53
CA HIS A 253 -5.88 -6.48 -15.46
C HIS A 253 -7.08 -6.75 -14.56
N VAL A 254 -7.06 -6.17 -13.35
CA VAL A 254 -8.16 -6.28 -12.38
C VAL A 254 -9.38 -5.54 -12.89
N SER A 255 -10.46 -6.26 -13.18
CA SER A 255 -11.75 -5.67 -13.57
C SER A 255 -12.66 -5.43 -12.37
N GLU A 256 -12.55 -6.27 -11.34
CA GLU A 256 -13.26 -6.10 -10.07
C GLU A 256 -12.43 -6.65 -8.92
N ALA A 257 -12.44 -5.97 -7.77
CA ALA A 257 -11.88 -6.45 -6.51
C ALA A 257 -12.90 -6.24 -5.40
N ILE A 258 -13.17 -7.29 -4.61
CA ILE A 258 -14.04 -7.26 -3.45
C ILE A 258 -13.28 -7.82 -2.26
N CYS A 259 -12.84 -6.95 -1.36
CA CYS A 259 -12.15 -7.33 -0.13
C CYS A 259 -13.09 -7.18 1.06
N LYS A 260 -13.18 -8.23 1.87
CA LYS A 260 -13.92 -8.25 3.14
C LYS A 260 -12.93 -8.45 4.26
N GLU A 261 -12.98 -7.56 5.22
CA GLU A 261 -12.12 -7.58 6.40
C GLU A 261 -12.99 -7.59 7.64
N GLN A 262 -12.59 -8.38 8.63
CA GLN A 262 -13.33 -8.53 9.87
C GLN A 262 -12.37 -8.42 11.06
N HIS A 263 -12.79 -7.64 12.06
CA HIS A 263 -12.12 -7.53 13.35
C HIS A 263 -13.13 -7.88 14.44
N LEU A 264 -12.96 -9.04 15.06
CA LEU A 264 -13.77 -9.51 16.17
C LEU A 264 -13.06 -9.18 17.48
N PHE A 265 -13.71 -8.43 18.37
CA PHE A 265 -13.24 -8.26 19.73
C PHE A 265 -13.47 -9.56 20.51
N LEU A 266 -12.38 -10.21 20.93
CA LEU A 266 -12.39 -11.52 21.58
C LEU A 266 -12.91 -11.49 23.02
N PRO A 267 -12.62 -10.46 23.85
CA PRO A 267 -13.21 -10.37 25.17
C PRO A 267 -14.74 -10.34 25.04
N PHE A 268 -15.40 -11.24 25.77
CA PHE A 268 -16.85 -11.46 25.72
C PHE A 268 -17.38 -12.05 24.41
N SER A 269 -16.51 -12.51 23.51
CA SER A 269 -16.96 -13.24 22.32
C SER A 269 -17.39 -14.67 22.66
N SER A 270 -18.44 -15.15 21.99
CA SER A 270 -18.86 -16.55 22.04
C SER A 270 -18.38 -17.28 20.79
N LYS A 271 -17.76 -18.45 21.00
CA LYS A 271 -17.25 -19.34 19.93
C LYS A 271 -16.34 -18.65 18.90
N ASN A 272 -15.66 -17.55 19.28
CA ASN A 272 -14.86 -16.70 18.37
C ASN A 272 -15.62 -16.27 17.10
N LYS A 273 -16.93 -16.09 17.21
CA LYS A 273 -17.81 -15.73 16.07
C LYS A 273 -18.84 -14.67 16.42
N TYR A 274 -19.30 -14.64 17.67
CA TYR A 274 -20.33 -13.74 18.14
C TYR A 274 -19.72 -12.76 19.12
N GLY A 275 -19.92 -11.46 18.92
CA GLY A 275 -19.35 -10.42 19.76
C GLY A 275 -19.36 -9.07 19.06
N MET A 276 -18.76 -8.07 19.72
CA MET A 276 -18.52 -6.77 19.09
C MET A 276 -17.53 -6.95 17.94
N MET A 277 -17.92 -6.57 16.74
CA MET A 277 -17.06 -6.69 15.58
C MET A 277 -17.16 -5.47 14.66
N THR A 278 -16.08 -5.25 13.92
CA THR A 278 -16.06 -4.35 12.78
C THR A 278 -15.91 -5.16 11.51
N GLN A 279 -16.74 -4.88 10.52
CA GLN A 279 -16.63 -5.47 9.19
C GLN A 279 -16.44 -4.36 8.17
N VAL A 280 -15.39 -4.48 7.36
CA VAL A 280 -15.09 -3.56 6.26
C VAL A 280 -15.26 -4.32 4.96
N THR A 281 -15.98 -3.74 4.00
CA THR A 281 -16.10 -4.25 2.63
C THR A 281 -15.64 -3.18 1.67
N GLN A 282 -14.57 -3.48 0.94
CA GLN A 282 -13.99 -2.64 -0.09
C GLN A 282 -14.29 -3.24 -1.47
N THR A 283 -14.81 -2.42 -2.38
CA THR A 283 -15.14 -2.79 -3.75
C THR A 283 -14.49 -1.81 -4.72
N LEU A 284 -13.78 -2.33 -5.71
CA LEU A 284 -13.26 -1.60 -6.86
C LEU A 284 -13.84 -2.23 -8.12
N LYS A 285 -14.50 -1.44 -8.96
CA LYS A 285 -15.06 -1.92 -10.22
C LYS A 285 -14.57 -1.05 -11.37
N LEU A 286 -13.94 -1.67 -12.36
CA LEU A 286 -13.40 -0.98 -13.52
C LEU A 286 -14.54 -0.44 -14.39
N GLU A 287 -14.41 0.81 -14.79
CA GLU A 287 -15.34 1.49 -15.68
C GLU A 287 -14.73 1.76 -17.05
N ASP A 288 -13.45 2.17 -17.12
CA ASP A 288 -12.80 2.48 -18.40
C ASP A 288 -11.26 2.28 -18.38
N THR A 289 -10.67 2.13 -19.58
CA THR A 289 -9.22 1.95 -19.80
C THR A 289 -8.64 2.85 -20.91
N PRO A 290 -8.77 4.19 -20.82
CA PRO A 290 -8.31 5.09 -21.87
C PRO A 290 -6.78 5.04 -22.04
N LYS A 291 -6.32 5.39 -23.24
CA LYS A 291 -4.89 5.59 -23.50
C LYS A 291 -4.45 6.93 -22.92
N ILE A 292 -3.21 6.98 -22.43
CA ILE A 292 -2.56 8.24 -22.03
C ILE A 292 -1.30 8.45 -22.87
N ASN A 293 -0.88 9.71 -22.99
CA ASN A 293 0.31 10.09 -23.76
C ASN A 293 1.49 10.52 -22.86
N SER A 294 1.23 10.83 -21.59
CA SER A 294 2.28 11.23 -20.65
C SER A 294 3.11 10.02 -20.20
N ARG A 295 4.44 10.16 -20.28
CA ARG A 295 5.44 9.23 -19.72
C ARG A 295 6.10 9.78 -18.45
N PHE A 296 5.66 10.95 -18.01
CA PHE A 296 6.29 11.65 -16.92
C PHE A 296 5.95 10.96 -15.59
N PHE A 297 7.01 10.61 -14.86
CA PHE A 297 6.95 10.09 -13.50
C PHE A 297 8.12 10.71 -12.76
N ASP A 298 7.83 11.54 -11.76
CA ASP A 298 8.84 12.17 -10.91
C ASP A 298 8.87 11.47 -9.56
N GLU A 299 10.02 10.90 -9.22
CA GLU A 299 10.30 10.35 -7.90
C GLU A 299 10.54 11.53 -6.95
N GLY A 300 9.45 12.09 -6.42
CA GLY A 300 9.50 13.24 -5.51
C GLY A 300 10.43 13.02 -4.30
N LYS A 301 10.77 14.09 -3.58
CA LYS A 301 11.69 14.03 -2.42
C LYS A 301 11.18 13.12 -1.30
N ILE A 302 11.94 12.07 -0.97
CA ILE A 302 11.72 11.21 0.21
C ILE A 302 11.72 12.06 1.48
N LEU A 303 10.66 11.94 2.26
CA LEU A 303 10.42 12.69 3.49
C LEU A 303 10.94 11.94 4.73
N TYR A 304 11.86 12.55 5.47
CA TYR A 304 12.24 12.09 6.81
C TYR A 304 11.60 12.94 7.91
N ALA A 305 10.87 12.30 8.84
CA ALA A 305 10.95 12.51 10.29
C ALA A 305 9.79 11.81 11.07
N HIS A 306 10.16 10.86 11.92
CA HIS A 306 9.44 10.32 13.10
C HIS A 306 8.03 9.71 12.92
N SER A 307 7.97 8.42 12.56
CA SER A 307 7.10 7.35 13.13
C SER A 307 6.87 6.26 12.07
N CYS A 308 7.64 5.18 12.09
CA CYS A 308 7.53 4.09 11.11
C CYS A 308 6.27 3.23 11.36
N GLN A 309 5.41 3.08 10.34
CA GLN A 309 4.30 2.10 10.28
C GLN A 309 4.04 1.65 8.82
N GLY A 310 4.54 0.47 8.41
CA GLY A 310 4.12 -0.31 7.21
C GLY A 310 4.39 0.30 5.81
N TRP A 311 4.51 -0.58 4.79
CA TRP A 311 5.04 -0.34 3.41
C TRP A 311 6.30 0.55 3.43
N GLU A 312 7.45 -0.07 3.69
CA GLU A 312 8.65 0.61 4.18
C GLU A 312 9.06 1.83 3.36
N ILE A 313 9.12 2.96 4.07
CA ILE A 313 10.02 4.05 3.77
C ILE A 313 11.20 3.86 4.74
N CYS A 314 12.35 3.38 4.25
CA CYS A 314 13.55 3.10 5.07
C CYS A 314 14.79 3.92 4.61
N PRO A 315 15.39 4.77 5.49
CA PRO A 315 16.66 5.45 5.25
C PRO A 315 17.90 4.55 5.43
N ARG A 316 18.99 4.87 4.72
CA ARG A 316 20.34 4.41 5.05
C ARG A 316 21.12 5.48 5.82
N HIS A 317 21.80 5.03 6.87
CA HIS A 317 22.97 5.69 7.44
C HIS A 317 24.00 6.00 6.34
N THR A 318 24.46 7.24 6.26
CA THR A 318 25.87 7.50 6.00
C THR A 318 26.51 7.80 7.34
N MET A 319 27.35 6.87 7.82
CA MET A 319 28.41 7.22 8.75
C MET A 319 29.27 8.29 8.06
N TYR A 320 29.08 9.55 8.43
CA TYR A 320 30.19 10.47 8.42
C TYR A 320 30.79 10.44 9.81
N HIS A 321 31.93 9.74 9.90
CA HIS A 321 32.92 10.07 10.91
C HIS A 321 33.23 11.57 10.79
N GLY A 322 32.92 12.30 11.85
CA GLY A 322 33.56 13.56 12.24
C GLY A 322 34.11 13.36 13.64
#